data_AF-A0A7J9QJI3-F1
#
_entry.id   AF-A0A7J9QJI3-F1
#
_cell.length_a   1.000
_cell.length_b   1.000
_cell.length_c   1.000
_cell.angle_alpha   90.00
_cell.angle_beta   90.00
_cell.angle_gamma   90.00
#
_symmetry.space_group_name_H-M   'P 1'
#
loop_
_entity.id
_entity.type
_entity.pdbx_description
1 polymer ?
#
loop_
_entity_poly.entity_id
_entity_poly.type
_entity_poly.pdbx_seq_one_letter_code
_entity_poly.pdbx_strand_id
1 'polypeptide(L)'
;MDDDKINSEIEKIANLMVHDDISSDEQDVTKLEKYRDQIKLDLNIDDNEEAMKLVYETLVYRKLKSADSSDMLEKGTDFGAGFS
;
A
#
# COMPACT_ATOMS: atom_id res chain seq x y z
N MET A 1 18.64 -4.52 -6.63
CA MET A 1 18.36 -3.53 -5.57
C MET A 1 18.48 -4.23 -4.23
N ASP A 2 18.62 -3.50 -3.15
CA ASP A 2 18.70 -4.08 -1.80
C ASP A 2 17.27 -4.24 -1.27
N ASP A 3 16.74 -5.47 -1.33
CA ASP A 3 15.33 -5.75 -1.04
C ASP A 3 14.95 -5.33 0.39
N ASP A 4 15.88 -5.42 1.34
CA ASP A 4 15.65 -4.98 2.72
C ASP A 4 15.44 -3.47 2.83
N LYS A 5 16.14 -2.68 2.01
CA LYS A 5 15.94 -1.22 1.95
C LYS A 5 14.61 -0.87 1.31
N ILE A 6 14.24 -1.56 0.24
CA ILE A 6 12.94 -1.37 -0.42
C ILE A 6 11.82 -1.67 0.57
N ASN A 7 11.89 -2.82 1.26
CA ASN A 7 10.91 -3.21 2.27
C ASN A 7 10.79 -2.16 3.37
N SER A 8 11.92 -1.67 3.89
CA SER A 8 11.93 -0.62 4.92
C SER A 8 11.30 0.69 4.43
N GLU A 9 11.54 1.07 3.16
CA GLU A 9 10.96 2.29 2.60
C GLU A 9 9.45 2.14 2.35
N ILE A 10 9.00 0.97 1.86
CA ILE A 10 7.58 0.65 1.71
C ILE A 10 6.85 0.79 3.04
N GLU A 11 7.40 0.26 4.14
CA GLU A 11 6.79 0.39 5.46
C GLU A 11 6.71 1.84 5.94
N LYS A 12 7.77 2.61 5.71
CA LYS A 12 7.84 4.03 6.07
C LYS A 12 6.80 4.85 5.30
N ILE A 13 6.72 4.67 3.98
CA ILE A 13 5.72 5.35 3.13
C ILE A 13 4.30 4.89 3.48
N ALA A 14 4.10 3.60 3.77
CA ALA A 14 2.80 3.09 4.18
C ALA A 14 2.28 3.78 5.45
N ASN A 15 3.14 3.93 6.46
CA ASN A 15 2.81 4.64 7.69
C ASN A 15 2.54 6.13 7.42
N LEU A 16 3.35 6.77 6.57
CA LEU A 16 3.15 8.17 6.19
C LEU A 16 1.80 8.39 5.49
N MET A 17 1.43 7.50 4.56
CA MET A 17 0.12 7.55 3.88
C MET A 17 -1.05 7.38 4.86
N VAL A 18 -0.89 6.56 5.91
CA VAL A 18 -1.90 6.44 6.97
C VAL A 18 -2.01 7.75 7.77
N HIS A 19 -0.89 8.38 8.11
CA HIS A 19 -0.88 9.66 8.81
C HIS A 19 -1.45 10.82 7.97
N ASP A 20 -1.25 10.77 6.65
CA ASP A 20 -1.79 11.73 5.69
C ASP A 20 -3.25 11.43 5.27
N ASP A 21 -3.91 10.42 5.88
CA ASP A 21 -5.28 9.97 5.57
C ASP A 21 -5.50 9.58 4.09
N ILE A 22 -4.45 9.04 3.46
CA ILE A 22 -4.52 8.55 2.08
C ILE A 22 -5.14 7.17 2.05
N SER A 23 -6.17 7.00 1.23
CA SER A 23 -6.81 5.70 0.99
C SER A 23 -5.82 4.69 0.38
N SER A 24 -5.96 3.42 0.74
CA SER A 24 -5.25 2.32 0.06
C SER A 24 -5.64 2.17 -1.41
N ASP A 25 -6.80 2.70 -1.78
CA ASP A 25 -7.36 2.69 -3.13
C ASP A 25 -7.16 4.02 -3.87
N GLU A 26 -6.27 4.89 -3.37
CA GLU A 26 -5.94 6.15 -4.03
C GLU A 26 -5.35 5.88 -5.42
N GLN A 27 -5.84 6.63 -6.41
CA GLN A 27 -5.43 6.56 -7.82
C GLN A 27 -5.07 7.94 -8.37
N ASP A 28 -5.29 9.00 -7.59
CA ASP A 28 -4.90 10.36 -7.97
C ASP A 28 -3.37 10.49 -7.94
N VAL A 29 -2.79 10.47 -9.13
CA VAL A 29 -1.35 10.59 -9.35
C VAL A 29 -0.80 11.84 -8.66
N THR A 30 -1.53 12.96 -8.64
CA THR A 30 -1.04 14.23 -8.07
C THR A 30 -0.81 14.13 -6.57
N LYS A 31 -1.63 13.37 -5.85
CA LYS A 31 -1.43 13.11 -4.41
C LYS A 31 -0.29 12.12 -4.17
N LEU A 32 -0.09 11.21 -5.11
CA LEU A 32 0.93 10.16 -5.02
C LEU A 32 2.35 10.66 -5.37
N GLU A 33 2.48 11.79 -6.10
CA GLU A 33 3.77 12.34 -6.49
C GLU A 33 4.69 12.65 -5.30
N LYS A 34 4.13 13.13 -4.18
CA LYS A 34 4.89 13.39 -2.94
C LYS A 34 5.63 12.15 -2.46
N TYR A 35 4.97 10.99 -2.49
CA TYR A 35 5.56 9.72 -2.05
C TYR A 35 6.58 9.19 -3.06
N ARG A 36 6.31 9.36 -4.36
CA ARG A 36 7.27 9.05 -5.43
C ARG A 36 8.56 9.83 -5.21
N ASP A 37 8.47 11.14 -5.02
CA ASP A 37 9.64 12.01 -4.88
C ASP A 37 10.44 11.67 -3.61
N GLN A 38 9.76 11.28 -2.53
CA GLN A 38 10.40 10.79 -1.32
C GLN A 38 11.16 9.47 -1.57
N ILE A 39 10.52 8.48 -2.20
CA ILE A 39 11.17 7.20 -2.55
C ILE A 39 12.39 7.43 -3.45
N LYS A 40 12.29 8.35 -4.42
CA LYS A 40 13.44 8.72 -5.29
C LYS A 40 14.62 9.22 -4.47
N LEU A 41 14.37 10.08 -3.49
CA LEU A 41 15.42 10.64 -2.62
C LEU A 41 16.02 9.57 -1.71
N ASP A 42 15.17 8.72 -1.11
CA ASP A 42 15.60 7.75 -0.11
C ASP A 42 16.34 6.54 -0.73
N LEU A 43 15.92 6.08 -1.91
CA LEU A 43 16.54 4.96 -2.64
C LEU A 43 17.49 5.41 -3.75
N ASN A 44 17.66 6.72 -3.95
CA ASN A 44 18.47 7.32 -5.02
C ASN A 44 18.10 6.76 -6.41
N ILE A 45 16.80 6.66 -6.67
CA ILE A 45 16.22 6.20 -7.94
C ILE A 45 16.00 7.43 -8.82
N ASP A 46 16.66 7.48 -9.98
CA ASP A 46 16.49 8.59 -10.93
C ASP A 46 15.21 8.43 -11.78
N ASP A 47 14.80 7.19 -12.03
CA ASP A 47 13.65 6.86 -12.86
C ASP A 47 12.31 7.10 -12.13
N ASN A 48 11.46 7.93 -12.72
CA ASN A 48 10.16 8.27 -12.15
C ASN A 48 9.17 7.10 -12.19
N GLU A 49 9.22 6.26 -13.23
CA GLU A 49 8.32 5.12 -13.39
C GLU A 49 8.65 4.05 -12.35
N GLU A 50 9.94 3.80 -12.12
CA GLU A 50 10.41 2.86 -11.11
C GLU A 50 10.02 3.30 -9.69
N ALA A 51 10.22 4.57 -9.35
CA ALA A 51 9.76 5.10 -8.07
C ALA A 51 8.24 5.04 -7.92
N MET A 52 7.49 5.30 -8.99
CA MET A 52 6.02 5.22 -8.95
C MET A 52 5.53 3.78 -8.76
N LYS A 53 6.22 2.78 -9.32
CA LYS A 53 5.93 1.36 -9.08
C LYS A 53 6.00 1.02 -7.59
N LEU A 54 7.01 1.52 -6.88
CA LEU A 54 7.15 1.33 -5.43
C LEU A 54 6.03 2.03 -4.63
N VAL A 55 5.54 3.18 -5.09
CA VAL A 55 4.35 3.82 -4.49
C VAL A 55 3.12 2.92 -4.63
N TYR A 56 2.89 2.36 -5.83
CA TYR A 56 1.76 1.44 -6.05
C TYR A 56 1.91 0.15 -5.27
N GLU A 57 3.13 -0.39 -5.19
CA GLU A 57 3.43 -1.56 -4.36
C GLU A 57 3.15 -1.27 -2.88
N THR A 58 3.46 -0.07 -2.41
CA THR A 58 3.11 0.37 -1.05
C THR A 58 1.59 0.38 -0.80
N LEU A 59 0.80 0.83 -1.77
CA LEU A 59 -0.67 0.76 -1.68
C LEU A 59 -1.17 -0.68 -1.61
N VAL A 60 -0.60 -1.58 -2.42
CA VAL A 60 -0.92 -3.02 -2.39
C VAL A 60 -0.52 -3.64 -1.05
N TYR A 61 0.69 -3.35 -0.55
CA TYR A 61 1.16 -3.78 0.76
C TYR A 61 0.18 -3.36 1.86
N ARG A 62 -0.30 -2.11 1.84
CA ARG A 62 -1.30 -1.63 2.82
C ARG A 62 -2.60 -2.44 2.76
N LYS A 63 -3.09 -2.77 1.57
CA LYS A 63 -4.30 -3.61 1.41
C LYS A 63 -4.10 -5.02 1.92
N LEU A 64 -2.95 -5.64 1.66
CA LEU A 64 -2.65 -6.98 2.12
C LEU A 64 -2.50 -7.02 3.64
N LYS A 65 -1.79 -6.04 4.21
CA LYS A 65 -1.58 -5.91 5.66
C LYS A 65 -2.89 -5.62 6.42
N SER A 66 -3.84 -4.91 5.80
CA SER A 66 -5.18 -4.71 6.38
C SER A 66 -6.12 -5.90 6.16
N ALA A 67 -5.94 -6.66 5.08
CA ALA A 67 -6.69 -7.90 4.84
C ALA A 67 -6.31 -9.00 5.85
N ASP A 68 -5.05 -9.10 6.25
CA ASP A 68 -4.61 -10.02 7.32
C ASP A 68 -5.18 -9.65 8.70
N SER A 69 -5.59 -8.39 8.92
CA SER A 69 -6.20 -7.94 10.18
C SER A 69 -7.72 -7.91 10.18
N SER A 70 -8.37 -8.14 9.03
CA SER A 70 -9.82 -8.11 8.88
C SER A 70 -10.38 -9.51 8.63
N ASP A 71 -10.56 -10.24 9.73
CA ASP A 71 -11.85 -10.88 10.03
C ASP A 71 -12.52 -11.73 8.93
N MET A 72 -11.74 -12.45 8.12
CA MET A 72 -12.26 -13.42 7.16
C MET A 72 -12.66 -14.76 7.81
N LEU A 73 -12.49 -14.90 9.13
CA LEU A 73 -12.94 -16.07 9.89
C LEU A 73 -14.36 -15.93 10.46
N GLU A 74 -14.90 -14.71 10.65
CA GLU A 74 -16.24 -14.56 11.24
C GLU A 74 -17.40 -14.64 10.25
N LYS A 75 -17.18 -14.45 8.94
CA LYS A 75 -18.27 -14.45 7.94
C LYS A 75 -18.58 -15.82 7.31
N GLY A 76 -18.17 -16.90 7.97
CA GLY A 76 -18.42 -18.28 7.53
C GLY A 76 -19.86 -18.79 7.74
N THR A 77 -20.72 -18.07 8.46
CA THR A 77 -22.05 -18.58 8.87
C THR A 77 -23.24 -18.10 8.04
N ASP A 78 -23.08 -17.11 7.16
CA ASP A 78 -24.22 -16.51 6.43
C ASP A 78 -24.53 -17.15 5.06
N PHE A 79 -23.79 -18.19 4.66
CA PHE A 79 -24.01 -18.86 3.37
C PHE A 79 -25.11 -19.95 3.40
N GLY A 80 -25.91 -20.07 4.47
CA GLY A 80 -26.69 -21.28 4.74
C GLY A 80 -28.07 -21.12 5.37
N ALA A 81 -28.92 -20.17 4.94
CA ALA A 81 -30.35 -20.17 5.33
C ALA A 81 -31.21 -19.32 4.37
N GLY A 82 -31.26 -19.66 3.08
CA GLY A 82 -31.99 -18.85 2.08
C GLY A 82 -32.78 -19.63 1.03
N PHE A 83 -33.00 -20.92 1.22
CA PHE A 83 -33.91 -21.71 0.38
C PHE A 83 -35.09 -22.19 1.24
N SER A 84 -36.23 -21.51 1.17
CA SER A 84 -37.55 -21.99 1.61
C SER A 84 -38.64 -21.30 0.81
#